data_AF-A0A962C530-F1
#
_entry.id   AF-A0A962C530-F1
#
_cell.length_a   1.000
_cell.length_b   1.000
_cell.length_c   1.000
_cell.angle_alpha   90.00
_cell.angle_beta   90.00
_cell.angle_gamma   90.00
#
_symmetry.space_group_name_H-M   'P 1'
#
loop_
_entity.id
_entity.type
_entity.pdbx_description
1 polymer ?
#
loop_
_entity_poly.entity_id
_entity_poly.type
_entity_poly.pdbx_seq_one_letter_code
_entity_poly.pdbx_strand_id
1 'polypeptide(L)' 'TPQLVPIASADYPTPARRPSYSVLDNARLALAFGLQLRSWEEGLREVIGELAVTETPGETR' A
#
# COMPACT_ATOMS: atom_id res chain seq x y z
N THR A 1 -18.15 7.76 -9.02
CA THR A 1 -16.98 7.44 -8.16
C THR A 1 -17.46 7.26 -6.74
N PRO A 2 -16.97 6.23 -6.01
CA PRO A 2 -17.36 6.02 -4.62
C PRO A 2 -16.86 7.19 -3.74
N GLN A 3 -17.58 7.45 -2.65
CA GLN A 3 -17.21 8.44 -1.64
C GLN A 3 -16.41 7.77 -0.52
N LEU A 4 -15.27 8.35 -0.15
CA LEU A 4 -14.42 7.86 0.93
C LEU A 4 -14.48 8.81 2.13
N VAL A 5 -14.78 8.27 3.31
CA VAL A 5 -14.88 9.04 4.57
C VAL A 5 -13.79 8.56 5.54
N PRO A 6 -12.90 9.44 6.03
CA PRO A 6 -11.87 9.06 7.00
C PRO A 6 -12.48 8.77 8.39
N ILE A 7 -11.86 7.83 9.11
CA ILE A 7 -12.24 7.45 10.49
C ILE A 7 -10.99 7.39 11.39
N ALA A 8 -11.19 7.45 12.70
CA ALA A 8 -10.10 7.22 13.66
C ALA A 8 -9.82 5.72 13.82
N SER A 9 -8.60 5.36 14.23
CA SER A 9 -8.27 3.96 14.54
C SER A 9 -9.12 3.39 15.69
N ALA A 10 -9.63 4.25 16.58
CA ALA A 10 -10.52 3.83 17.67
C ALA A 10 -11.92 3.42 17.18
N ASP A 11 -12.36 3.93 16.03
CA ASP A 11 -13.66 3.59 15.43
C ASP A 11 -13.67 2.17 14.85
N TYR A 12 -12.48 1.56 14.66
CA TYR A 12 -12.31 0.18 14.20
C TYR A 12 -11.20 -0.54 15.00
N PRO A 13 -11.50 -1.02 16.23
CA PRO A 13 -10.49 -1.54 17.14
C PRO A 13 -9.96 -2.91 16.70
N THR A 14 -8.66 -3.12 16.91
CA THR A 14 -8.01 -4.42 16.67
C THR A 14 -7.30 -4.92 17.93
N PRO A 15 -7.21 -6.26 18.18
CA PRO A 15 -6.58 -6.79 19.38
C PRO A 15 -5.11 -6.36 19.54
N ALA A 16 -4.36 -6.31 18.44
CA ALA A 16 -3.00 -5.79 18.42
C ALA A 16 -3.00 -4.25 18.35
N ARG A 17 -2.17 -3.62 19.18
CA ARG A 17 -1.96 -2.16 19.14
C ARG A 17 -1.23 -1.76 17.86
N ARG A 18 -1.73 -0.74 17.18
CA ARG A 18 -1.13 -0.18 15.96
C ARG A 18 -0.41 1.13 16.30
N PRO A 19 0.84 1.32 15.84
CA PRO A 19 1.52 2.60 15.99
C PRO A 19 0.82 3.67 15.14
N SER A 20 0.78 4.90 15.64
CA SER A 20 0.24 6.05 14.90
C SER A 20 1.15 6.49 13.75
N TYR A 21 2.44 6.14 13.80
CA TYR A 21 3.44 6.48 12.79
C TYR A 21 4.40 5.30 12.59
N SER A 22 4.46 4.77 11.37
CA SER A 22 5.28 3.61 11.02
C SER A 22 6.14 3.82 9.76
N VAL A 23 6.32 5.09 9.34
CA VAL A 23 7.17 5.41 8.19
C VAL A 23 8.64 5.21 8.57
N LEU A 24 9.41 4.56 7.68
CA LEU A 24 10.83 4.26 7.87
C LEU A 24 11.68 5.06 6.88
N ASP A 25 12.80 5.60 7.36
CA ASP A 25 13.81 6.23 6.52
C ASP A 25 14.74 5.16 5.90
N ASN A 26 14.93 5.24 4.58
CA ASN A 26 15.74 4.32 3.80
C ASN A 26 17.11 4.91 3.40
N ALA A 27 17.51 6.07 3.93
CA ALA A 27 18.77 6.73 3.57
C ALA A 27 20.00 5.81 3.74
N ARG A 28 20.03 4.95 4.76
CA ARG A 28 21.13 4.00 4.95
C ARG A 28 21.21 2.94 3.85
N LEU A 29 20.07 2.45 3.37
CA LEU A 29 19.99 1.51 2.24
C LEU A 29 20.51 2.19 0.97
N ALA A 30 20.09 3.43 0.74
CA ALA A 30 20.52 4.24 -0.39
C ALA A 30 22.04 4.46 -0.40
N LEU A 31 22.61 4.88 0.73
CA LEU A 31 24.05 5.15 0.84
C LEU A 31 24.89 3.88 0.72
N ALA A 32 24.45 2.78 1.33
CA ALA A 32 25.24 1.55 1.37
C ALA A 32 25.22 0.79 0.03
N PHE A 33 24.13 0.85 -0.73
CA PHE A 33 23.92 0.00 -1.91
C PHE A 33 23.64 0.78 -3.19
N GLY A 34 23.56 2.11 -3.14
CA GLY A 34 23.19 2.94 -4.30
C GLY A 34 21.76 2.71 -4.79
N LEU A 35 20.91 2.08 -3.98
CA LEU A 35 19.53 1.75 -4.33
C LEU A 35 18.60 2.93 -4.01
N GLN A 36 17.74 3.30 -4.96
CA GLN A 36 16.64 4.22 -4.71
C GLN A 36 15.33 3.44 -4.83
N LEU A 37 14.53 3.45 -3.76
CA LEU A 37 13.21 2.84 -3.80
C LEU A 37 12.25 3.77 -4.56
N ARG A 38 11.44 3.17 -5.43
CA ARG A 38 10.34 3.87 -6.11
C ARG A 38 9.28 4.37 -5.13
N SER A 39 8.48 5.34 -5.56
CA SER A 39 7.29 5.78 -4.82
C SER A 39 6.30 4.61 -4.64
N TRP A 40 5.53 4.60 -3.55
CA TRP A 40 4.58 3.50 -3.30
C TRP A 40 3.44 3.54 -4.33
N GLU A 41 3.09 4.72 -4.84
CA GLU A 41 2.08 4.95 -5.86
C GLU A 41 2.45 4.28 -7.18
N GLU A 42 3.74 4.34 -7.56
CA GLU A 42 4.22 3.64 -8.74
C GLU A 42 4.08 2.13 -8.57
N GLY A 43 4.51 1.57 -7.44
CA GLY A 43 4.40 0.13 -7.20
C GLY A 43 2.94 -0.34 -7.18
N LEU A 44 2.06 0.43 -6.55
CA LEU A 44 0.63 0.13 -6.50
C LEU A 44 0.00 0.12 -7.90
N ARG A 45 0.32 1.10 -8.75
CA ARG A 45 -0.24 1.20 -10.10
C ARG A 45 0.07 -0.02 -10.96
N GLU A 46 1.29 -0.55 -10.85
CA GLU A 46 1.72 -1.75 -11.56
C GLU A 46 0.90 -2.97 -11.13
N VAL A 47 0.84 -3.24 -9.83
CA VAL A 47 0.10 -4.39 -9.27
C VAL A 47 -1.39 -4.31 -9.61
N ILE A 48 -2.03 -3.14 -9.44
CA ILE A 48 -3.44 -2.98 -9.79
C ILE A 48 -3.67 -3.17 -11.29
N GLY A 49 -2.74 -2.69 -12.14
CA GLY A 49 -2.80 -2.91 -13.58
C GLY A 49 -2.76 -4.40 -13.94
N GLU A 50 -1.85 -5.16 -13.33
CA GLU A 50 -1.74 -6.62 -13.54
C GLU A 50 -2.99 -7.37 -13.10
N LEU A 51 -3.53 -7.03 -11.91
CA LEU A 51 -4.76 -7.65 -11.40
C LEU A 51 -5.96 -7.35 -12.31
N ALA A 52 -6.09 -6.11 -12.79
CA ALA A 52 -7.17 -5.72 -13.68
C ALA A 52 -7.12 -6.41 -15.06
N VAL A 53 -5.94 -6.84 -15.52
CA VAL A 53 -5.77 -7.62 -16.75
C VAL A 53 -6.05 -9.11 -16.53
N THR A 54 -5.76 -9.61 -15.33
CA THR A 54 -5.93 -11.03 -14.96
C THR A 54 -7.40 -11.39 -14.73
N GLU A 55 -8.26 -10.41 -14.49
CA GLU A 55 -9.72 -10.60 -14.52
C GLU A 55 -10.20 -10.79 -15.97
N THR A 56 -10.10 -12.03 -16.45
CA THR A 56 -10.81 -12.47 -17.65
C THR A 56 -12.31 -12.42 -17.35
N PRO A 57 -13.17 -11.85 -18.22
CA PRO A 57 -14.61 -11.83 -17.98
C PRO A 57 -15.15 -13.27 -17.99
N GLY A 58 -15.38 -13.87 -16.81
CA GLY A 58 -16.02 -15.19 -16.72
C GLY A 58 -15.75 -16.04 -15.47
N GLU A 59 -14.72 -15.77 -14.67
CA GLU A 59 -14.42 -16.58 -13.48
C GLU A 59 -14.69 -15.82 -12.19
N THR A 60 -15.96 -15.79 -11.80
CA THR A 60 -16.36 -15.58 -10.41
C THR A 60 -15.86 -16.77 -9.58
N ARG A 61 -15.01 -16.51 -8.59
CA ARG A 61 -14.82 -17.41 -7.44
C ARG A 61 -15.43 -16.81 -6.19
#